data_AF-A0A388RY84-F1
#
_entry.id   AF-A0A388RY84-F1
#
_cell.length_a   1.000
_cell.length_b   1.000
_cell.length_c   1.000
_cell.angle_alpha   90.00
_cell.angle_beta   90.00
_cell.angle_gamma   90.00
#
_symmetry.space_group_name_H-M   'P 1'
#
loop_
_entity.id
_entity.type
_entity.pdbx_description
1 polymer ?
#
loop_
_entity_poly.entity_id
_entity_poly.type
_entity_poly.pdbx_seq_one_letter_code
_entity_poly.pdbx_strand_id
1 'polypeptide(L)'
;MILKEVFGMAAARLRARGPEWESQAAVLASASAHWLRHTAGSHMTDRQVDLSLVRDNFGHSSQSTTSGYLHSEEAARHEATQERHRIGWGTKK
;
A
#
# COMPACT_ATOMS: atom_id res chain seq x y z
N MET A 1 -19.17 11.79 6.93
CA MET A 1 -17.85 12.25 6.41
C MET A 1 -17.85 11.88 4.94
N ILE A 2 -17.78 12.87 4.06
CA ILE A 2 -18.02 12.72 2.61
C ILE A 2 -17.23 11.54 2.01
N LEU A 3 -15.96 11.37 2.40
CA LEU A 3 -15.13 10.26 1.95
C LEU A 3 -15.69 8.87 2.28
N LYS A 4 -16.17 8.65 3.53
CA LYS A 4 -16.79 7.36 3.91
C LYS A 4 -18.06 7.10 3.10
N GLU A 5 -18.84 8.14 2.84
CA GLU A 5 -20.07 8.03 2.04
C GLU A 5 -19.77 7.67 0.58
N VAL A 6 -18.80 8.34 -0.04
CA VAL A 6 -18.35 8.05 -1.40
C VAL A 6 -17.85 6.61 -1.53
N PHE A 7 -17.03 6.15 -0.59
CA PHE A 7 -16.53 4.78 -0.58
C PHE A 7 -17.64 3.74 -0.34
N GLY A 8 -18.60 4.05 0.55
CA GLY A 8 -19.78 3.21 0.74
C GLY A 8 -20.63 3.09 -0.52
N MET A 9 -20.82 4.19 -1.26
CA MET A 9 -21.54 4.18 -2.53
C MET A 9 -20.79 3.39 -3.61
N ALA A 10 -19.46 3.48 -3.65
CA ALA A 10 -18.64 2.70 -4.57
C ALA A 10 -18.71 1.19 -4.25
N ALA A 11 -18.63 0.82 -2.98
CA ALA A 11 -18.79 -0.56 -2.52
C ALA A 11 -20.16 -1.13 -2.89
N ALA A 12 -21.24 -0.36 -2.67
CA ALA A 12 -22.60 -0.77 -3.05
C ALA A 12 -22.74 -1.02 -4.56
N ARG A 13 -22.14 -0.15 -5.39
CA ARG A 13 -22.12 -0.35 -6.85
C ARG A 13 -21.34 -1.58 -7.28
N LEU A 14 -20.25 -1.91 -6.59
CA LEU A 14 -19.47 -3.12 -6.86
C LEU A 14 -20.25 -4.38 -6.49
N ARG A 15 -20.93 -4.40 -5.34
CA ARG A 15 -21.80 -5.54 -4.95
C ARG A 15 -22.91 -5.80 -5.96
N ALA A 16 -23.47 -4.74 -6.55
CA ALA A 16 -24.51 -4.85 -7.56
C ALA A 16 -24.03 -5.50 -8.87
N ARG A 17 -22.71 -5.65 -9.09
CA ARG A 17 -22.16 -6.31 -10.29
C ARG A 17 -22.15 -7.84 -10.19
N GLY A 18 -22.12 -8.38 -8.98
CA GLY A 18 -22.10 -9.82 -8.74
C GLY A 18 -21.23 -10.22 -7.55
N PRO A 19 -21.37 -11.47 -7.07
CA PRO A 19 -20.67 -11.99 -5.90
C PRO A 19 -19.14 -12.02 -6.07
N GLU A 20 -18.62 -12.06 -7.29
CA GLU A 20 -17.19 -12.04 -7.58
C GLU A 20 -16.48 -10.74 -7.15
N TRP A 21 -17.25 -9.67 -6.94
CA TRP A 21 -16.73 -8.35 -6.54
C TRP A 21 -16.79 -8.09 -5.03
N GLU A 22 -17.29 -9.05 -4.22
CA GLU A 22 -17.51 -8.81 -2.79
C GLU A 22 -16.20 -8.46 -2.06
N SER A 23 -15.09 -9.10 -2.42
CA SER A 23 -13.80 -8.83 -1.78
C SER A 23 -13.35 -7.36 -1.98
N GLN A 24 -13.47 -6.84 -3.19
CA GLN A 24 -13.14 -5.45 -3.53
C GLN A 24 -14.15 -4.48 -2.91
N ALA A 25 -15.43 -4.85 -2.87
CA ALA A 25 -16.46 -4.06 -2.20
C ALA A 25 -16.21 -3.94 -0.69
N ALA A 26 -15.77 -5.02 -0.03
CA ALA A 26 -15.42 -5.01 1.38
C ALA A 26 -14.22 -4.09 1.66
N VAL A 27 -13.19 -4.12 0.81
CA VAL A 27 -12.04 -3.20 0.90
C VAL A 27 -12.51 -1.76 0.82
N LEU A 28 -13.30 -1.39 -0.20
CA LEU A 28 -13.84 -0.03 -0.33
C LEU A 28 -14.70 0.37 0.86
N ALA A 29 -15.56 -0.52 1.37
CA ALA A 29 -16.40 -0.22 2.53
C ALA A 29 -15.61 0.11 3.80
N SER A 30 -14.39 -0.44 3.94
CA SER A 30 -13.48 -0.18 5.07
C SER A 30 -12.60 1.07 4.90
N ALA A 31 -12.58 1.68 3.71
CA ALA A 31 -11.70 2.79 3.39
C ALA A 31 -11.99 4.04 4.25
N SER A 32 -10.93 4.76 4.61
CA SER A 32 -10.97 5.97 5.42
C SER A 32 -10.06 7.06 4.85
N ALA A 33 -10.16 8.28 5.36
CA ALA A 33 -9.23 9.36 4.98
C ALA A 33 -7.77 8.98 5.29
N HIS A 34 -7.54 8.28 6.39
CA HIS A 34 -6.22 7.78 6.76
C HIS A 34 -5.72 6.73 5.77
N TRP A 35 -6.59 5.81 5.34
CA TRP A 35 -6.26 4.83 4.29
C TRP A 35 -5.83 5.50 2.99
N LEU A 36 -6.54 6.54 2.53
CA LEU A 36 -6.15 7.32 1.35
C LEU A 36 -4.78 8.00 1.49
N ARG A 37 -4.50 8.60 2.65
CA ARG A 37 -3.19 9.20 2.94
C ARG A 37 -2.10 8.14 2.88
N HIS A 38 -2.37 6.94 3.38
CA HIS A 38 -1.43 5.82 3.30
C HIS A 38 -1.19 5.34 1.87
N THR A 39 -2.24 5.12 1.09
CA THR A 39 -2.14 4.74 -0.32
C THR A 39 -1.34 5.76 -1.13
N ALA A 40 -1.58 7.06 -0.92
CA ALA A 40 -0.84 8.12 -1.60
C ALA A 40 0.64 8.10 -1.24
N GLY A 41 0.98 7.94 0.05
CA GLY A 41 2.37 7.88 0.51
C GLY A 41 3.13 6.68 -0.05
N SER A 42 2.56 5.47 0.07
CA SER A 42 3.16 4.26 -0.48
C SER A 42 3.36 4.37 -2.00
N HIS A 43 2.37 4.87 -2.75
CA HIS A 43 2.49 5.03 -4.20
C HIS A 43 3.56 6.04 -4.62
N MET A 44 3.76 7.13 -3.86
CA MET A 44 4.87 8.08 -4.13
C MET A 44 6.22 7.41 -3.89
N THR A 45 6.36 6.64 -2.82
CA THR A 45 7.59 5.90 -2.50
C THR A 45 7.87 4.80 -3.54
N ASP A 46 6.86 4.05 -3.99
CA ASP A 46 6.99 3.04 -5.06
C ASP A 46 7.49 3.64 -6.39
N ARG A 47 7.15 4.90 -6.65
CA ARG A 47 7.61 5.66 -7.81
C ARG A 47 8.97 6.33 -7.59
N GLN A 48 9.68 5.97 -6.51
CA GLN A 48 11.02 6.47 -6.15
C GLN A 48 11.05 7.98 -5.94
N VAL A 49 9.92 8.58 -5.51
CA VAL A 49 9.91 9.96 -5.04
C VAL A 49 10.69 10.01 -3.72
N ASP A 50 11.62 10.95 -3.62
CA ASP A 50 12.45 11.13 -2.43
C ASP A 50 11.56 11.29 -1.18
N LEU A 51 11.89 10.53 -0.12
CA LEU A 51 11.17 10.54 1.16
C LEU A 51 11.07 11.93 1.79
N SER A 52 12.05 12.82 1.54
CA SER A 52 11.99 14.22 1.97
C SER A 52 10.85 14.99 1.30
N LEU A 53 10.62 14.76 0.00
CA LEU A 53 9.51 15.36 -0.76
C LEU A 53 8.16 14.77 -0.32
N VAL A 54 8.09 13.46 -0.05
CA VAL A 54 6.87 12.82 0.46
C VAL A 54 6.52 13.35 1.86
N ARG A 55 7.52 13.53 2.73
CA ARG A 55 7.36 14.17 4.04
C ARG A 55 6.81 15.59 3.91
N ASP A 56 7.40 16.38 3.03
CA ASP A 56 7.04 17.79 2.85
C ASP A 56 5.64 17.94 2.24
N ASN A 57 5.28 17.10 1.25
CA ASN A 57 3.91 17.03 0.69
C ASN A 57 2.84 16.71 1.74
N PHE A 58 3.22 15.98 2.78
CA PHE A 58 2.32 15.62 3.88
C PHE A 58 2.45 16.54 5.10
N GLY A 59 3.37 17.51 5.08
CA GLY A 59 3.59 18.44 6.18
C GLY A 59 4.05 17.76 7.47
N HIS A 60 4.73 16.61 7.38
CA HIS A 60 5.25 15.91 8.55
C HIS A 60 6.51 16.60 9.08
N SER A 61 6.57 16.89 10.38
CA SER A 61 7.74 17.51 11.02
C SER A 61 8.94 16.57 11.16
N SER A 62 8.74 15.26 11.01
CA SER A 62 9.77 14.22 11.12
C SER A 62 9.68 13.20 9.99
N GLN A 63 10.82 12.70 9.53
CA GLN A 63 10.89 11.59 8.57
C GLN A 63 10.43 10.26 9.18
N SER A 64 10.44 10.09 10.51
CA SER A 64 10.07 8.81 11.14
C SER A 64 8.60 8.43 10.96
N THR A 65 7.71 9.40 10.72
CA THR A 65 6.29 9.13 10.40
C THR A 65 6.10 8.77 8.93
N THR A 66 7.08 9.09 8.08
CA THR A 66 7.05 8.87 6.63
C THR A 66 7.76 7.56 6.25
N SER A 67 8.66 7.05 7.10
CA SER A 67 9.32 5.74 6.89
C SER A 67 8.34 4.56 6.85
N GLY A 68 7.12 4.71 7.37
CA GLY A 68 6.04 3.72 7.22
C GLY A 68 5.58 3.50 5.77
N TYR A 69 6.02 4.32 4.81
CA TYR A 69 5.74 4.10 3.39
C TYR A 69 6.78 3.22 2.68
N LEU A 70 7.92 2.91 3.31
CA LEU A 70 9.00 2.09 2.74
C LEU A 70 8.70 0.59 2.67
N HIS A 71 7.61 0.11 3.25
CA HIS A 71 7.37 -1.34 3.40
C HIS A 71 7.30 -2.09 2.07
N SER A 72 6.86 -1.45 0.99
CA SER A 72 6.86 -2.02 -0.36
C SER A 72 8.28 -2.11 -0.95
N GLU A 73 9.10 -1.08 -0.78
CA GLU A 73 10.53 -1.11 -1.13
C GLU A 73 11.28 -2.16 -0.32
N GLU A 74 10.97 -2.31 0.97
CA GLU A 74 11.61 -3.29 1.85
C GLU A 74 11.26 -4.72 1.45
N ALA A 75 10.00 -4.99 1.11
CA ALA A 75 9.57 -6.27 0.55
C ALA A 75 10.27 -6.57 -0.79
N ALA A 76 10.35 -5.59 -1.70
CA ALA A 76 11.01 -5.74 -3.00
C ALA A 76 12.53 -5.95 -2.86
N ARG A 77 13.21 -5.22 -1.97
CA ARG A 77 14.63 -5.44 -1.67
C ARG A 77 14.87 -6.79 -1.01
N HIS A 78 13.96 -7.22 -0.12
CA HIS A 78 14.04 -8.53 0.51
C HIS A 78 13.92 -9.64 -0.54
N GLU A 79 12.93 -9.58 -1.42
CA GLU A 79 12.76 -10.53 -2.52
C GLU A 79 13.96 -10.56 -3.46
N ALA A 80 14.44 -9.39 -3.91
CA ALA A 80 15.63 -9.28 -4.76
C ALA A 80 16.91 -9.81 -4.09
N THR A 81 17.03 -9.64 -2.77
CA THR A 81 18.15 -10.21 -2.00
C THR A 81 18.01 -11.72 -1.89
N GLN A 82 16.83 -12.25 -1.59
CA GLN A 82 16.55 -13.69 -1.48
C GLN A 82 16.75 -14.41 -2.82
N GLU A 83 16.35 -13.79 -3.94
CA GLU A 83 16.54 -14.35 -5.27
C GLU A 83 18.03 -14.44 -5.66
N ARG A 84 18.82 -13.42 -5.29
CA ARG A 84 20.27 -13.41 -5.52
C ARG A 84 21.06 -14.24 -4.49
N HIS A 85 20.50 -14.48 -3.31
CA HIS A 85 21.08 -15.29 -2.23
C HIS A 85 20.47 -16.69 -2.09
N ARG A 86 19.84 -17.25 -3.14
CA ARG A 86 19.53 -18.69 -3.21
C ARG A 86 20.82 -19.52 -3.33
N ILE A 87 21.55 -19.62 -2.22
CA ILE A 87 22.63 -20.60 -2.05
C ILE A 87 21.96 -21.98 -2.13
N GLY A 88 22.31 -22.72 -3.18
CA GLY A 88 21.78 -24.06 -3.43
C GLY A 88 22.20 -25.02 -2.33
N TRP A 89 21.29 -25.27 -1.38
CA TRP A 89 21.36 -26.41 -0.47
C TRP A 89 20.93 -27.67 -1.23
N GLY A 90 21.72 -28.03 -2.25
CA GLY A 90 21.60 -29.29 -2.96
C GLY A 90 21.99 -30.43 -2.02
N THR A 91 21.01 -31.26 -1.70
CA THR A 91 21.09 -32.47 -0.90
C THR A 91 22.22 -33.37 -1.40
N LYS A 92 23.28 -33.60 -0.61
CA LYS A 92 24.18 -34.74 -0.82
C LYS A 92 23.47 -35.99 -0.30
N LYS A 93 23.10 -36.88 -1.20
CA LYS A 93 22.89 -38.30 -0.90
C LYS A 93 24.24 -39.01 -0.98
#